data_AF-A0A1R3SVH3-F1
#
_entry.id   AF-A0A1R3SVH3-F1
#
_cell.length_a   1.000
_cell.length_b   1.000
_cell.length_c   1.000
_cell.angle_alpha   90.00
_cell.angle_beta   90.00
_cell.angle_gamma   90.00
#
_symmetry.space_group_name_H-M   'P 1'
#
loop_
_entity.id
_entity.type
_entity.pdbx_description
1 polymer ?
#
loop_
_entity_poly.entity_id
_entity_poly.type
_entity_poly.pdbx_seq_one_letter_code
_entity_poly.pdbx_strand_id
1 'polypeptide(L)'
;MSGNQHQTQQQQKQELKQHTQHVEVKSYQCPNCGMAHTAADKFCPECGMNLKANACVRCGAATEANWEICPHCGQNLHAELCSFCGAKTSSNDMFCPECGNPKTGIMCPGCQTLNFRSFCRKCNTPLNALAQEALQQIRQKPELKKALAIAEELAVLEDFLLSQTGEEATSTEIPELSDENREFVNQYKELLAVFRGQKYEERTETPKLPVTEPKPRKTFSLNIPGKEEAWAQYKAKLEEMKKILNSLIPDPGMTPQMQRDYYTAVKIEIITKTKVKVGWKCNAYGCVHEKPNDCAEPFKGGTWIFEDRDTSVWVRQEI
;
A
#
# COMPACT_ATOMS: atom_id res chain seq x y z
N MET A 1 -0.52 -13.49 -89.60
CA MET A 1 0.52 -12.89 -88.75
C MET A 1 0.13 -13.00 -87.27
N SER A 2 0.08 -14.21 -86.70
CA SER A 2 -0.47 -14.42 -85.34
C SER A 2 0.32 -15.40 -84.47
N GLY A 3 1.49 -15.88 -84.93
CA GLY A 3 2.30 -16.87 -84.20
C GLY A 3 3.29 -16.28 -83.19
N ASN A 4 3.59 -14.97 -83.26
CA ASN A 4 4.73 -14.39 -82.54
C ASN A 4 4.37 -13.60 -81.27
N GLN A 5 3.09 -13.46 -80.94
CA GLN A 5 2.62 -12.73 -79.74
C GLN A 5 2.34 -13.67 -78.55
N HIS A 6 2.06 -14.95 -78.79
CA HIS A 6 1.77 -15.90 -77.71
C HIS A 6 3.03 -16.46 -77.01
N GLN A 7 4.17 -16.54 -77.71
CA GLN A 7 5.44 -16.96 -77.10
C GLN A 7 6.02 -15.91 -76.14
N THR A 8 5.91 -14.62 -76.49
CA THR A 8 6.39 -13.49 -75.68
C THR A 8 5.58 -13.31 -74.40
N GLN A 9 4.25 -13.51 -74.46
CA GLN A 9 3.39 -13.45 -73.27
C GLN A 9 3.59 -14.64 -72.32
N GLN A 10 3.93 -15.83 -72.85
CA GLN A 10 4.24 -16.99 -72.01
C GLN A 10 5.62 -16.87 -71.34
N GLN A 11 6.62 -16.30 -72.03
CA GLN A 11 7.94 -16.00 -71.45
C GLN A 11 7.85 -14.91 -70.37
N GLN A 12 7.10 -13.82 -70.61
CA GLN A 12 6.88 -12.78 -69.59
C GLN A 12 6.13 -13.30 -68.34
N LYS A 13 5.25 -14.30 -68.51
CA LYS A 13 4.53 -14.93 -67.38
C LYS A 13 5.38 -15.95 -66.61
N GLN A 14 6.46 -16.47 -67.22
CA GLN A 14 7.45 -17.33 -66.57
C GLN A 14 8.53 -16.52 -65.84
N GLU A 15 8.94 -15.38 -66.38
CA GLU A 15 9.89 -14.46 -65.72
C GLU A 15 9.28 -13.79 -64.47
N LEU A 16 7.97 -13.49 -64.47
CA LEU A 16 7.27 -12.96 -63.29
C LEU A 16 7.08 -14.00 -62.15
N LYS A 17 7.28 -15.29 -62.42
CA LYS A 17 7.19 -16.38 -61.43
C LYS A 17 8.54 -16.76 -60.81
N GLN A 18 9.66 -16.27 -61.34
CA GLN A 18 11.00 -16.56 -60.82
C GLN A 18 11.62 -15.41 -60.00
N HIS A 19 10.89 -14.32 -59.80
CA HIS A 19 11.27 -13.23 -58.90
C HIS A 19 10.45 -13.18 -57.62
N THR A 20 10.07 -14.34 -57.08
CA THR A 20 9.82 -14.46 -55.64
C THR A 20 11.17 -14.60 -54.96
N GLN A 21 11.87 -13.49 -54.87
CA GLN A 21 13.12 -13.36 -54.14
C GLN A 21 12.86 -13.85 -52.71
N HIS A 22 13.62 -14.85 -52.30
CA HIS A 22 13.84 -15.19 -50.91
C HIS A 22 14.36 -13.93 -50.21
N VAL A 23 13.46 -13.15 -49.64
CA VAL A 23 13.83 -12.20 -48.59
C VAL A 23 14.21 -13.09 -47.41
N GLU A 24 15.50 -13.16 -47.08
CA GLU A 24 15.94 -13.66 -45.78
C GLU A 24 15.32 -12.75 -44.71
N VAL A 25 14.11 -13.09 -44.29
CA VAL A 25 13.44 -12.43 -43.19
C VAL A 25 14.20 -12.86 -41.95
N LYS A 26 15.03 -11.95 -41.41
CA LYS A 26 15.73 -12.15 -40.15
C LYS A 26 14.69 -12.54 -39.08
N SER A 27 14.72 -13.79 -38.65
CA SER A 27 13.79 -14.33 -37.66
C SER A 27 14.33 -14.06 -36.25
N TYR A 28 13.51 -13.47 -35.40
CA TYR A 28 13.80 -13.20 -33.99
C TYR A 28 13.04 -14.20 -33.12
N GLN A 29 13.56 -14.52 -31.93
CA GLN A 29 12.87 -15.39 -30.98
C GLN A 29 12.13 -14.55 -29.95
N CYS A 30 10.85 -14.86 -29.70
CA CYS A 30 10.06 -14.17 -28.69
C CYS A 30 10.71 -14.39 -27.31
N PRO A 31 11.01 -13.33 -26.55
CA PRO A 31 11.67 -13.47 -25.25
C PRO A 31 10.78 -14.12 -24.18
N ASN A 32 9.48 -14.28 -24.41
CA ASN A 32 8.57 -14.99 -23.49
C ASN A 32 8.53 -16.50 -23.72
N CYS A 33 8.23 -16.89 -24.96
CA CYS A 33 7.83 -18.24 -25.31
C CYS A 33 8.77 -18.90 -26.30
N GLY A 34 9.79 -18.18 -26.79
CA GLY A 34 10.73 -18.69 -27.79
C GLY A 34 10.10 -18.91 -29.16
N MET A 35 8.95 -18.31 -29.46
CA MET A 35 8.37 -18.39 -30.79
C MET A 35 9.05 -17.44 -31.77
N ALA A 36 9.36 -17.93 -32.96
CA ALA A 36 9.88 -17.13 -34.06
C ALA A 36 8.90 -16.01 -34.46
N HIS A 37 9.42 -14.81 -34.66
CA HIS A 37 8.71 -13.65 -35.16
C HIS A 37 9.60 -12.82 -36.09
N THR A 38 8.99 -11.89 -36.82
CA THR A 38 9.65 -10.96 -37.72
C THR A 38 9.74 -9.57 -37.08
N ALA A 39 10.63 -8.71 -37.57
CA ALA A 39 10.73 -7.33 -37.09
C ALA A 39 9.45 -6.49 -37.31
N ALA A 40 8.54 -6.93 -38.18
CA ALA A 40 7.27 -6.26 -38.43
C ALA A 40 6.18 -6.61 -37.40
N ASP A 41 6.35 -7.70 -36.66
CA ASP A 41 5.35 -8.18 -35.71
C ASP A 41 5.29 -7.26 -34.50
N LYS A 42 4.10 -6.69 -34.25
CA LYS A 42 3.85 -5.86 -33.05
C LYS A 42 3.60 -6.71 -31.81
N PHE A 43 3.15 -7.96 -32.00
CA PHE A 43 2.87 -8.91 -30.94
C PHE A 43 3.33 -10.31 -31.36
N CYS A 44 3.79 -11.10 -30.40
CA CYS A 44 4.11 -12.51 -30.62
C CYS A 44 2.82 -13.26 -31.00
N PRO A 45 2.83 -14.04 -32.10
CA PRO A 45 1.63 -14.72 -32.59
C PRO A 45 1.12 -15.82 -31.63
N GLU A 46 2.01 -16.40 -30.82
CA GLU A 46 1.65 -17.47 -29.89
C GLU A 46 1.22 -16.94 -28.52
N CYS A 47 2.07 -16.14 -27.87
CA CYS A 47 1.82 -15.72 -26.49
C CYS A 47 1.20 -14.32 -26.35
N GLY A 48 0.99 -13.59 -27.45
CA GLY A 48 0.46 -12.22 -27.43
C GLY A 48 1.40 -11.16 -26.85
N MET A 49 2.67 -11.49 -26.56
CA MET A 49 3.65 -10.55 -26.01
C MET A 49 3.90 -9.38 -26.96
N ASN A 50 3.88 -8.13 -26.47
CA ASN A 50 4.18 -6.95 -27.29
C ASN A 50 5.67 -6.89 -27.64
N LEU A 51 5.97 -6.71 -28.92
CA LEU A 51 7.33 -6.73 -29.50
C LEU A 51 7.83 -5.32 -29.90
N LYS A 52 7.05 -4.26 -29.63
CA LYS A 52 7.43 -2.88 -29.96
C LYS A 52 8.67 -2.44 -29.18
N ALA A 53 9.61 -1.83 -29.90
CA ALA A 53 10.70 -1.07 -29.27
C ALA A 53 10.10 0.06 -28.40
N ASN A 54 10.65 0.24 -27.19
CA ASN A 54 10.26 1.28 -26.22
C ASN A 54 8.85 1.13 -25.62
N ALA A 55 8.32 -0.09 -25.57
CA ALA A 55 7.14 -0.40 -24.78
C ALA A 55 7.38 -1.61 -23.88
N CYS A 56 6.76 -1.61 -22.71
CA CYS A 56 6.78 -2.76 -21.83
C CYS A 56 6.09 -3.95 -22.51
N VAL A 57 6.84 -5.04 -22.65
CA VAL A 57 6.38 -6.28 -23.28
C VAL A 57 5.14 -6.90 -22.63
N ARG A 58 4.88 -6.59 -21.35
CA ARG A 58 3.76 -7.14 -20.57
C ARG A 58 2.51 -6.25 -20.57
N CYS A 59 2.65 -4.94 -20.42
CA CYS A 59 1.50 -4.03 -20.27
C CYS A 59 1.35 -3.00 -21.39
N GLY A 60 2.30 -2.92 -22.31
CA GLY A 60 2.27 -1.99 -23.44
C GLY A 60 2.54 -0.52 -23.09
N ALA A 61 2.76 -0.18 -21.82
CA ALA A 61 3.14 1.17 -21.42
C ALA A 61 4.47 1.59 -22.05
N ALA A 62 4.63 2.87 -22.37
CA ALA A 62 5.88 3.40 -22.89
C ALA A 62 7.03 3.19 -21.89
N THR A 63 8.22 2.87 -22.41
CA THR A 63 9.43 2.64 -21.60
C THR A 63 10.63 3.32 -22.24
N GLU A 64 11.55 3.80 -21.41
CA GLU A 64 12.83 4.36 -21.86
C GLU A 64 13.94 3.30 -21.80
N ALA A 65 14.99 3.47 -22.60
CA ALA A 65 16.06 2.49 -22.73
C ALA A 65 16.91 2.31 -21.45
N ASN A 66 16.92 3.30 -20.56
CA ASN A 66 17.61 3.28 -19.28
C ASN A 66 16.74 2.75 -18.12
N TRP A 67 15.48 2.39 -18.37
CA TRP A 67 14.61 1.88 -17.31
C TRP A 67 14.83 0.39 -17.11
N GLU A 68 15.14 0.00 -15.88
CA GLU A 68 15.30 -1.42 -15.56
C GLU A 68 13.99 -2.20 -15.49
N ILE A 69 12.93 -1.53 -15.02
CA ILE A 69 11.65 -2.15 -14.69
C ILE A 69 10.53 -1.22 -15.13
N CYS A 70 9.47 -1.80 -15.72
CA CYS A 70 8.28 -1.04 -16.08
C CYS A 70 7.61 -0.44 -14.82
N PRO A 71 7.39 0.89 -14.75
CA PRO A 71 6.77 1.52 -13.58
C PRO A 71 5.29 1.13 -13.42
N HIS A 72 4.62 0.75 -14.50
CA HIS A 72 3.20 0.37 -14.45
C HIS A 72 3.01 -1.07 -13.96
N CYS A 73 3.62 -2.05 -14.63
CA CYS A 73 3.38 -3.47 -14.35
C CYS A 73 4.51 -4.19 -13.59
N GLY A 74 5.66 -3.56 -13.40
CA GLY A 74 6.78 -4.13 -12.67
C GLY A 74 7.57 -5.19 -13.43
N GLN A 75 7.31 -5.38 -14.73
CA GLN A 75 8.05 -6.30 -15.60
C GLN A 75 9.51 -5.84 -15.75
N ASN A 76 10.44 -6.79 -15.68
CA ASN A 76 11.84 -6.55 -16.02
C ASN A 76 11.97 -6.18 -17.52
N LEU A 77 12.66 -5.08 -17.81
CA LEU A 77 12.89 -4.58 -19.16
C LEU A 77 14.22 -5.05 -19.76
N HIS A 78 15.13 -5.58 -18.94
CA HIS A 78 16.44 -6.12 -19.36
C HIS A 78 16.48 -7.63 -19.14
N ALA A 79 16.38 -8.41 -20.22
CA ALA A 79 16.40 -9.87 -20.16
C ALA A 79 17.77 -10.44 -19.76
N GLU A 80 18.83 -9.65 -19.98
CA GLU A 80 20.23 -9.94 -19.73
C GLU A 80 20.65 -9.69 -18.27
N LEU A 81 19.80 -9.04 -17.47
CA LEU A 81 20.07 -8.76 -16.05
C LEU A 81 19.01 -9.40 -15.16
N CYS A 82 19.44 -9.94 -14.02
CA CYS A 82 18.53 -10.41 -12.99
C CYS A 82 17.84 -9.23 -12.33
N SER A 83 16.50 -9.23 -12.31
CA SER A 83 15.71 -8.16 -11.68
C SER A 83 15.80 -8.12 -10.15
N PHE A 84 16.32 -9.17 -9.53
CA PHE A 84 16.42 -9.30 -8.07
C PHE A 84 17.79 -8.88 -7.52
N CYS A 85 18.90 -9.29 -8.17
CA CYS A 85 20.25 -8.97 -7.68
C CYS A 85 21.09 -8.11 -8.63
N GLY A 86 20.69 -7.98 -9.91
CA GLY A 86 21.46 -7.26 -10.93
C GLY A 86 22.54 -8.07 -11.64
N ALA A 87 22.71 -9.34 -11.30
CA ALA A 87 23.69 -10.20 -11.98
C ALA A 87 23.35 -10.40 -13.46
N LYS A 88 24.38 -10.58 -14.30
CA LYS A 88 24.20 -10.94 -15.71
C LYS A 88 23.61 -12.35 -15.81
N THR A 89 22.63 -12.53 -16.69
CA THR A 89 21.94 -13.80 -16.91
C THR A 89 21.80 -14.09 -18.40
N SER A 90 21.82 -15.35 -18.78
CA SER A 90 21.51 -15.78 -20.15
C SER A 90 20.00 -15.79 -20.37
N SER A 91 19.56 -15.64 -21.62
CA SER A 91 18.14 -15.75 -21.99
C SER A 91 17.56 -17.14 -21.73
N ASN A 92 18.40 -18.19 -21.75
CA ASN A 92 17.98 -19.57 -21.52
C ASN A 92 17.93 -19.98 -20.04
N ASP A 93 18.46 -19.16 -19.13
CA ASP A 93 18.49 -19.51 -17.72
C ASP A 93 17.07 -19.41 -17.13
N MET A 94 16.59 -20.46 -16.47
CA MET A 94 15.32 -20.41 -15.75
C MET A 94 15.45 -19.66 -14.41
N PHE A 95 16.63 -19.75 -13.78
CA PHE A 95 16.96 -19.15 -12.50
C PHE A 95 18.25 -18.34 -12.62
N CYS A 96 18.38 -17.29 -11.82
CA CYS A 96 19.63 -16.56 -11.73
C CYS A 96 20.73 -17.43 -11.07
N PRO A 97 21.91 -17.57 -11.68
CA PRO A 97 22.99 -18.37 -11.10
C PRO A 97 23.57 -17.76 -9.81
N GLU A 98 23.46 -16.44 -9.64
CA GLU A 98 23.98 -15.74 -8.46
C GLU A 98 23.02 -15.77 -7.27
N CYS A 99 21.74 -15.43 -7.48
CA CYS A 99 20.77 -15.31 -6.38
C CYS A 99 19.71 -16.41 -6.32
N GLY A 100 19.70 -17.35 -7.27
CA GLY A 100 18.74 -18.46 -7.33
C GLY A 100 17.30 -18.07 -7.64
N ASN A 101 16.97 -16.78 -7.77
CA ASN A 101 15.60 -16.34 -8.03
C ASN A 101 15.17 -16.69 -9.48
N PRO A 102 13.89 -17.07 -9.68
CA PRO A 102 13.36 -17.41 -11.00
C PRO A 102 13.24 -16.17 -11.89
N LYS A 103 13.66 -16.27 -13.17
CA LYS A 103 13.52 -15.16 -14.12
C LYS A 103 12.06 -14.84 -14.46
N THR A 104 11.16 -15.81 -14.29
CA THR A 104 9.71 -15.66 -14.49
C THR A 104 9.04 -14.81 -13.40
N GLY A 105 9.77 -14.45 -12.33
CA GLY A 105 9.23 -13.72 -11.19
C GLY A 105 8.66 -14.63 -10.09
N ILE A 106 8.31 -14.01 -8.97
CA ILE A 106 7.81 -14.69 -7.76
C ILE A 106 6.38 -14.25 -7.50
N MET A 107 5.48 -15.23 -7.31
CA MET A 107 4.11 -14.98 -6.88
C MET A 107 4.09 -14.73 -5.37
N CYS A 108 3.52 -13.60 -4.94
CA CYS A 108 3.40 -13.31 -3.52
C CYS A 108 2.43 -14.30 -2.85
N PRO A 109 2.82 -15.00 -1.77
CA PRO A 109 1.94 -15.97 -1.11
C PRO A 109 0.74 -15.31 -0.42
N GLY A 110 0.86 -14.06 0.02
CA GLY A 110 -0.22 -13.35 0.71
C GLY A 110 -1.27 -12.75 -0.22
N CYS A 111 -0.86 -12.17 -1.36
CA CYS A 111 -1.78 -11.42 -2.23
C CYS A 111 -1.77 -11.85 -3.70
N GLN A 112 -1.03 -12.92 -4.05
CA GLN A 112 -0.92 -13.53 -5.38
C GLN A 112 -0.48 -12.55 -6.49
N THR A 113 0.09 -11.40 -6.14
CA THR A 113 0.66 -10.48 -7.13
C THR A 113 1.98 -11.06 -7.64
N LEU A 114 2.20 -11.06 -8.97
CA LEU A 114 3.48 -11.42 -9.58
C LEU A 114 4.50 -10.28 -9.40
N ASN A 115 5.70 -10.61 -8.92
CA ASN A 115 6.77 -9.65 -8.65
C ASN A 115 8.08 -10.05 -9.30
N PHE A 116 8.83 -9.06 -9.76
CA PHE A 116 10.20 -9.20 -10.25
C PHE A 116 11.20 -8.51 -9.31
N ARG A 117 10.81 -8.30 -8.06
CA ARG A 117 11.57 -7.62 -7.00
C ARG A 117 11.50 -8.44 -5.73
N SER A 118 12.46 -8.23 -4.84
CA SER A 118 12.56 -8.97 -3.58
C SER A 118 11.40 -8.69 -2.62
N PHE A 119 10.72 -7.54 -2.76
CA PHE A 119 9.52 -7.19 -1.99
C PHE A 119 8.28 -7.14 -2.88
N CYS A 120 7.13 -7.54 -2.32
CA CYS A 120 5.87 -7.47 -3.03
C CYS A 120 5.42 -6.03 -3.26
N ARG A 121 5.13 -5.66 -4.51
CA ARG A 121 4.67 -4.31 -4.86
C ARG A 121 3.30 -3.92 -4.30
N LYS A 122 2.49 -4.90 -3.85
CA LYS A 122 1.13 -4.66 -3.35
C LYS A 122 1.09 -4.61 -1.82
N CYS A 123 1.71 -5.60 -1.16
CA CYS A 123 1.64 -5.74 0.30
C CYS A 123 2.99 -5.64 1.01
N ASN A 124 4.07 -5.37 0.27
CA ASN A 124 5.45 -5.25 0.79
C ASN A 124 6.00 -6.50 1.49
N THR A 125 5.36 -7.66 1.33
CA THR A 125 5.87 -8.93 1.86
C THR A 125 7.24 -9.24 1.26
N PRO A 126 8.26 -9.61 2.07
CA PRO A 126 9.55 -10.10 1.56
C PRO A 126 9.35 -11.45 0.87
N LEU A 127 9.88 -11.60 -0.35
CA LEU A 127 9.58 -12.74 -1.23
C LEU A 127 10.76 -13.70 -1.41
N ASN A 128 11.97 -13.29 -1.06
CA ASN A 128 13.18 -14.08 -1.25
C ASN A 128 14.21 -13.83 -0.13
N ALA A 129 15.34 -14.54 -0.19
CA ALA A 129 16.43 -14.41 0.78
C ALA A 129 17.02 -12.98 0.81
N LEU A 130 17.19 -12.33 -0.35
CA LEU A 130 17.71 -10.96 -0.45
C LEU A 130 16.88 -9.96 0.37
N ALA A 131 15.55 -10.04 0.29
CA ALA A 131 14.67 -9.19 1.09
C ALA A 131 14.78 -9.50 2.59
N GLN A 132 14.91 -10.78 2.97
CA GLN A 132 15.05 -11.17 4.37
C GLN A 132 16.38 -10.67 4.96
N GLU A 133 17.48 -10.80 4.22
CA GLU A 133 18.79 -10.28 4.59
C GLU A 133 18.77 -8.76 4.72
N ALA A 134 18.17 -8.04 3.77
CA ALA A 134 18.02 -6.59 3.84
C ALA A 134 17.28 -6.17 5.12
N LEU A 135 16.15 -6.82 5.44
CA LEU A 135 15.41 -6.56 6.69
C LEU A 135 16.25 -6.84 7.94
N GLN A 136 17.02 -7.93 7.96
CA GLN A 136 17.86 -8.27 9.09
C GLN A 136 18.99 -7.24 9.30
N GLN A 137 19.65 -6.82 8.21
CA GLN A 137 20.69 -5.80 8.26
C GLN A 137 20.15 -4.47 8.78
N ILE A 138 18.99 -4.03 8.28
CA ILE A 138 18.35 -2.79 8.72
C ILE A 138 17.95 -2.87 10.20
N ARG A 139 17.38 -3.99 10.66
CA ARG A 139 17.02 -4.19 12.09
C ARG A 139 18.20 -4.06 13.04
N GLN A 140 19.41 -4.37 12.59
CA GLN A 140 20.62 -4.30 13.42
C GLN A 140 21.19 -2.87 13.52
N LYS A 141 20.76 -1.94 12.64
CA LYS A 141 21.28 -0.57 12.63
C LYS A 141 20.85 0.22 13.88
N PRO A 142 21.79 0.84 14.62
CA PRO A 142 21.45 1.66 15.77
C PRO A 142 20.62 2.89 15.41
N GLU A 143 20.79 3.43 14.20
CA GLU A 143 20.00 4.54 13.67
C GLU A 143 18.52 4.18 13.60
N LEU A 144 18.18 2.96 13.14
CA LEU A 144 16.80 2.50 13.11
C LEU A 144 16.22 2.36 14.53
N LYS A 145 17.00 1.83 15.48
CA LYS A 145 16.55 1.71 16.88
C LYS A 145 16.23 3.07 17.50
N LYS A 146 17.04 4.09 17.20
CA LYS A 146 16.78 5.47 17.62
C LYS A 146 15.53 6.03 16.93
N ALA A 147 15.37 5.80 15.64
CA ALA A 147 14.17 6.21 14.90
C ALA A 147 12.88 5.60 15.48
N LEU A 148 12.92 4.32 15.88
CA LEU A 148 11.80 3.64 16.53
C LEU A 148 11.49 4.25 17.90
N ALA A 149 12.50 4.53 18.72
CA ALA A 149 12.30 5.19 20.01
C ALA A 149 11.68 6.59 19.85
N ILE A 150 12.13 7.37 18.87
CA ILE A 150 11.54 8.69 18.57
C ILE A 150 10.10 8.53 18.08
N ALA A 151 9.80 7.52 17.27
CA ALA A 151 8.44 7.25 16.82
C ALA A 151 7.48 6.93 17.98
N GLU A 152 7.94 6.17 18.98
CA GLU A 152 7.18 5.90 20.21
C GLU A 152 6.94 7.19 21.01
N GLU A 153 7.97 8.04 21.17
CA GLU A 153 7.83 9.35 21.84
C GLU A 153 6.85 10.28 21.11
N LEU A 154 6.93 10.33 19.77
CA LEU A 154 6.01 11.11 18.93
C LEU A 154 4.57 10.62 19.10
N ALA A 155 4.33 9.31 19.13
CA ALA A 155 2.99 8.75 19.33
C ALA A 155 2.40 9.15 20.69
N VAL A 156 3.22 9.21 21.75
CA VAL A 156 2.78 9.68 23.08
C VAL A 156 2.46 11.17 23.07
N LEU A 157 3.27 11.99 22.40
CA LEU A 157 3.01 13.42 22.26
C LEU A 157 1.73 13.69 21.43
N GLU A 158 1.48 12.91 20.38
CA GLU A 158 0.25 12.97 19.59
C GLU A 158 -0.99 12.66 20.43
N ASP A 159 -0.97 11.58 21.23
CA ASP A 159 -2.09 11.22 22.12
C ASP A 159 -2.36 12.32 23.16
N PHE A 160 -1.31 12.91 23.73
CA PHE A 160 -1.44 14.05 24.64
C PHE A 160 -2.06 15.28 23.96
N LEU A 161 -1.59 15.64 22.77
CA LEU A 161 -2.15 16.77 22.02
C LEU A 161 -3.62 16.54 21.66
N LEU A 162 -3.98 15.30 21.28
CA LEU A 162 -5.36 14.89 21.03
C LEU A 162 -6.21 14.98 22.30
N SER A 163 -5.70 14.56 23.47
CA SER A 163 -6.47 14.64 24.72
C SER A 163 -6.79 16.08 25.13
N GLN A 164 -5.86 17.02 24.92
CA GLN A 164 -6.08 18.44 25.22
C GLN A 164 -7.10 19.11 24.29
N THR A 165 -7.16 18.70 23.02
CA THR A 165 -8.18 19.20 22.06
C THR A 165 -9.58 18.65 22.35
N GLY A 166 -9.68 17.47 22.97
CA GLY A 166 -10.94 16.93 23.49
C GLY A 166 -11.45 17.66 24.75
N GLU A 167 -10.56 18.21 25.57
CA GLU A 167 -10.94 18.98 26.77
C GLU A 167 -11.52 20.36 26.42
N GLU A 168 -11.04 21.02 25.36
CA GLU A 168 -11.63 22.28 24.85
C GLU A 168 -13.11 22.12 24.44
N ALA A 169 -13.56 20.90 24.09
CA ALA A 169 -14.95 20.60 23.73
C ALA A 169 -15.87 20.30 24.93
N THR A 170 -15.36 20.26 26.17
CA THR A 170 -16.17 19.85 27.35
C THR A 170 -16.38 20.92 28.41
N SER A 171 -15.86 22.13 28.25
CA SER A 171 -16.15 23.23 29.19
C SER A 171 -15.95 24.63 28.62
N THR A 172 -16.42 24.87 27.40
CA THR A 172 -16.67 26.25 26.96
C THR A 172 -18.13 26.32 26.54
N GLU A 173 -18.89 27.08 27.32
CA GLU A 173 -20.29 27.52 27.13
C GLU A 173 -20.90 27.05 25.81
N ILE A 174 -21.88 26.15 25.86
CA ILE A 174 -22.76 25.87 24.72
C ILE A 174 -23.24 27.24 24.23
N PRO A 175 -22.87 27.70 23.02
CA PRO A 175 -23.36 28.98 22.53
C PRO A 175 -24.88 28.91 22.53
N GLU A 176 -25.54 29.78 23.28
CA GLU A 176 -27.01 29.86 23.24
C GLU A 176 -27.41 30.10 21.78
N LEU A 177 -28.25 29.21 21.25
CA LEU A 177 -28.76 29.35 19.89
C LEU A 177 -29.44 30.72 19.77
N SER A 178 -29.11 31.48 18.71
CA SER A 178 -29.84 32.70 18.39
C SER A 178 -31.33 32.40 18.27
N ASP A 179 -32.17 33.41 18.52
CA ASP A 179 -33.62 33.24 18.52
C ASP A 179 -34.13 32.66 17.18
N GLU A 180 -33.52 33.06 16.05
CA GLU A 180 -33.90 32.51 14.73
C GLU A 180 -33.54 31.03 14.58
N ASN A 181 -32.37 30.63 15.10
CA ASN A 181 -31.92 29.24 15.04
C ASN A 181 -32.76 28.35 15.96
N ARG A 182 -33.21 28.87 17.11
CA ARG A 182 -34.14 28.16 18.00
C ARG A 182 -35.49 27.94 17.32
N GLU A 183 -36.00 28.95 16.63
CA GLU A 183 -37.27 28.89 15.92
C GLU A 183 -37.21 27.91 14.74
N PHE A 184 -36.12 27.91 13.98
CA PHE A 184 -35.88 26.96 12.89
C PHE A 184 -35.81 25.51 13.37
N VAL A 185 -35.12 25.26 14.48
CA VAL A 185 -35.04 23.93 15.10
C VAL A 185 -36.42 23.45 15.56
N ASN A 186 -37.25 24.34 16.10
CA ASN A 186 -38.61 24.00 16.53
C ASN A 186 -39.52 23.68 15.35
N GLN A 187 -39.46 24.46 14.25
CA GLN A 187 -40.19 24.16 13.02
C GLN A 187 -39.81 22.80 12.44
N TYR A 188 -38.52 22.44 12.46
CA TYR A 188 -38.06 21.13 12.00
C TYR A 188 -38.57 20.00 12.90
N LYS A 189 -38.57 20.18 14.22
CA LYS A 189 -39.12 19.21 15.18
C LYS A 189 -40.61 18.98 14.99
N GLU A 190 -41.38 20.03 14.71
CA GLU A 190 -42.82 19.92 14.41
C GLU A 190 -43.06 19.15 13.12
N LEU A 191 -42.32 19.45 12.04
CA LEU A 191 -42.40 18.69 10.80
C LEU A 191 -42.10 17.21 10.99
N LEU A 192 -41.07 16.89 11.78
CA LEU A 192 -40.73 15.50 12.11
C LEU A 192 -41.79 14.81 12.99
N ALA A 193 -42.47 15.55 13.87
CA ALA A 193 -43.55 15.02 14.70
C ALA A 193 -44.79 14.69 13.84
N VAL A 194 -45.14 15.58 12.91
CA VAL A 194 -46.20 15.36 11.90
C VAL A 194 -45.90 14.11 11.07
N PHE A 195 -44.65 13.93 10.63
CA PHE A 195 -44.25 12.75 9.86
C PHE A 195 -44.33 11.44 10.66
N ARG A 196 -44.16 11.51 11.99
CA ARG A 196 -44.31 10.37 12.91
C ARG A 196 -45.74 10.17 13.43
N GLY A 197 -46.70 10.98 12.99
CA GLY A 197 -48.11 10.90 13.43
C GLY A 197 -48.32 11.26 14.91
N GLN A 198 -47.39 12.00 15.51
CA GLN A 198 -47.43 12.41 16.92
C GLN A 198 -47.48 13.94 17.03
N LYS A 199 -48.16 14.49 18.05
CA LYS A 199 -48.04 15.92 18.39
C LYS A 199 -46.73 16.14 19.14
N TYR A 200 -46.00 17.20 18.78
CA TYR A 200 -44.85 17.63 19.55
C TYR A 200 -45.35 18.30 20.84
N GLU A 201 -45.05 17.72 21.99
CA GLU A 201 -45.16 18.37 23.30
C GLU A 201 -43.77 18.74 23.77
N GLU A 202 -43.56 20.02 24.09
CA GLU A 202 -42.28 20.53 24.55
C GLU A 202 -42.00 20.01 25.97
N ARG A 203 -41.03 19.11 26.10
CA ARG A 203 -40.61 18.56 27.40
C ARG A 203 -39.67 19.55 28.08
N THR A 204 -40.15 20.24 29.11
CA THR A 204 -39.43 21.30 29.86
C THR A 204 -38.42 20.80 30.89
N GLU A 205 -38.22 19.49 31.03
CA GLU A 205 -37.27 18.94 32.01
C GLU A 205 -36.23 18.04 31.34
N THR A 206 -34.97 18.46 31.41
CA THR A 206 -33.80 17.66 31.07
C THR A 206 -33.63 16.53 32.09
N PRO A 207 -33.62 15.25 31.67
CA PRO A 207 -33.27 14.15 32.56
C PRO A 207 -31.82 14.34 33.03
N LYS A 208 -31.59 14.49 34.33
CA LYS A 208 -30.25 14.44 34.91
C LYS A 208 -29.63 13.09 34.58
N LEU A 209 -28.63 13.10 33.70
CA LEU A 209 -27.78 11.94 33.46
C LEU A 209 -27.05 11.58 34.77
N PRO A 210 -26.92 10.29 35.12
CA PRO A 210 -26.15 9.90 36.29
C PRO A 210 -24.68 10.26 36.07
N VAL A 211 -24.12 11.03 37.02
CA VAL A 211 -22.69 11.34 37.10
C VAL A 211 -21.95 10.02 37.35
N THR A 212 -21.36 9.44 36.31
CA THR A 212 -20.40 8.35 36.49
C THR A 212 -19.06 8.96 36.86
N GLU A 213 -18.54 8.56 38.02
CA GLU A 213 -17.21 8.96 38.49
C GLU A 213 -16.12 8.69 37.43
N PRO A 214 -15.18 9.62 37.22
CA PRO A 214 -14.09 9.42 36.29
C PRO A 214 -13.18 8.28 36.80
N LYS A 215 -13.12 7.19 36.03
CA LYS A 215 -12.20 6.08 36.31
C LYS A 215 -10.74 6.56 36.21
N PRO A 216 -9.85 6.10 37.10
CA PRO A 216 -8.45 6.54 37.10
C PRO A 216 -7.76 6.07 35.82
N ARG A 217 -7.43 7.03 34.94
CA ARG A 217 -6.48 6.80 33.85
C ARG A 217 -5.09 6.65 34.47
N LYS A 218 -4.34 5.64 34.01
CA LYS A 218 -2.93 5.49 34.36
C LYS A 218 -2.20 6.73 33.84
N THR A 219 -1.83 7.62 34.75
CA THR A 219 -0.91 8.72 34.48
C THR A 219 0.45 8.12 34.20
N PHE A 220 0.83 8.08 32.92
CA PHE A 220 2.25 8.00 32.59
C PHE A 220 2.82 9.38 32.93
N SER A 221 3.61 9.46 34.00
CA SER A 221 4.26 10.68 34.44
C SER A 221 5.35 11.07 33.45
N LEU A 222 4.95 11.71 32.36
CA LEU A 222 5.84 12.59 31.60
C LEU A 222 5.63 14.00 32.16
N ASN A 223 6.72 14.66 32.57
CA ASN A 223 6.74 16.10 32.78
C ASN A 223 6.54 16.76 31.40
N ILE A 224 5.30 16.86 30.94
CA ILE A 224 4.93 17.58 29.73
C ILE A 224 4.39 18.94 30.20
N PRO A 225 5.13 20.04 30.00
CA PRO A 225 4.58 21.35 30.27
C PRO A 225 3.53 21.69 29.21
N GLY A 226 2.83 22.82 29.33
CA GLY A 226 1.60 23.13 28.59
C GLY A 226 1.61 22.85 27.07
N LYS A 227 0.41 22.87 26.45
CA LYS A 227 0.13 22.55 25.03
C LYS A 227 1.21 23.06 24.04
N GLU A 228 1.70 24.28 24.23
CA GLU A 228 2.74 24.90 23.40
C GLU A 228 4.10 24.19 23.50
N GLU A 229 4.51 23.77 24.70
CA GLU A 229 5.77 23.05 24.90
C GLU A 229 5.69 21.63 24.34
N ALA A 230 4.56 20.93 24.53
CA ALA A 230 4.32 19.63 23.91
C ALA A 230 4.44 19.70 22.38
N TRP A 231 3.90 20.76 21.76
CA TRP A 231 4.02 20.99 20.33
C TRP A 231 5.45 21.32 19.88
N ALA A 232 6.19 22.09 20.69
CA ALA A 232 7.60 22.38 20.42
C ALA A 232 8.46 21.10 20.49
N GLN A 233 8.24 20.26 21.50
CA GLN A 233 8.89 18.96 21.64
C GLN A 233 8.56 18.04 20.46
N TYR A 234 7.29 17.98 20.05
CA TYR A 234 6.85 17.21 18.89
C TYR A 234 7.58 17.64 17.60
N LYS A 235 7.64 18.94 17.32
CA LYS A 235 8.39 19.48 16.17
C LYS A 235 9.89 19.17 16.22
N ALA A 236 10.52 19.32 17.40
CA ALA A 236 11.95 19.03 17.56
C ALA A 236 12.24 17.54 17.31
N LYS A 237 11.38 16.65 17.80
CA LYS A 237 11.47 15.20 17.60
C LYS A 237 11.25 14.78 16.16
N LEU A 238 10.33 15.44 15.44
CA LEU A 238 10.17 15.23 13.99
C LEU A 238 11.45 15.57 13.22
N GLU A 239 12.13 16.66 13.56
CA GLU A 239 13.38 17.04 12.87
C GLU A 239 14.53 16.07 13.22
N GLU A 240 14.61 15.62 14.47
CA GLU A 240 15.55 14.56 14.87
C GLU A 240 15.30 13.26 14.08
N MET A 241 14.03 12.84 13.99
CA MET A 241 13.61 11.67 13.21
C MET A 241 14.00 11.79 11.75
N LYS A 242 13.72 12.94 11.13
CA LYS A 242 14.07 13.24 9.75
C LYS A 242 15.58 13.16 9.51
N LYS A 243 16.39 13.70 10.42
CA LYS A 243 17.85 13.64 10.35
C LYS A 243 18.36 12.20 10.39
N ILE A 244 17.79 11.35 11.26
CA ILE A 244 18.17 9.94 11.36
C ILE A 244 17.77 9.19 10.08
N LEU A 245 16.56 9.41 9.57
CA LEU A 245 16.12 8.79 8.32
C LEU A 245 16.99 9.18 7.13
N ASN A 246 17.37 10.45 7.03
CA ASN A 246 18.27 10.92 5.97
C ASN A 246 19.70 10.35 6.07
N SER A 247 20.12 9.86 7.24
CA SER A 247 21.41 9.18 7.40
C SER A 247 21.38 7.70 7.00
N LEU A 248 20.19 7.10 6.85
CA LEU A 248 20.02 5.71 6.45
C LEU A 248 20.11 5.57 4.92
N ILE A 249 21.35 5.59 4.42
CA ILE A 249 21.67 5.46 2.99
C ILE A 249 22.38 4.11 2.77
N PRO A 250 22.06 3.36 1.69
CA PRO A 250 22.78 2.14 1.33
C PRO A 250 24.24 2.43 0.95
N ASP A 251 25.07 1.40 1.00
CA ASP A 251 26.47 1.48 0.56
C ASP A 251 26.53 1.80 -0.95
N PRO A 252 27.32 2.82 -1.39
CA PRO A 252 27.51 3.14 -2.80
C PRO A 252 28.00 1.96 -3.67
N GLY A 253 28.66 0.97 -3.07
CA GLY A 253 29.12 -0.25 -3.76
C GLY A 253 28.01 -1.27 -4.05
N MET A 254 26.81 -1.11 -3.50
CA MET A 254 25.68 -2.00 -3.75
C MET A 254 25.14 -1.87 -5.18
N THR A 255 24.61 -2.97 -5.72
CA THR A 255 23.88 -2.92 -7.00
C THR A 255 22.60 -2.09 -6.86
N PRO A 256 22.07 -1.51 -7.96
CA PRO A 256 20.80 -0.78 -7.91
C PRO A 256 19.64 -1.60 -7.30
N GLN A 257 19.65 -2.92 -7.50
CA GLN A 257 18.64 -3.82 -6.94
C GLN A 257 18.81 -3.97 -5.43
N MET A 258 20.04 -4.14 -4.94
CA MET A 258 20.33 -4.18 -3.50
C MET A 258 20.01 -2.85 -2.82
N GLN A 259 20.33 -1.71 -3.45
CA GLN A 259 19.97 -0.39 -2.92
C GLN A 259 18.45 -0.21 -2.81
N ARG A 260 17.69 -0.67 -3.80
CA ARG A 260 16.22 -0.67 -3.79
C ARG A 260 15.66 -1.52 -2.66
N ASP A 261 16.23 -2.71 -2.45
CA ASP A 261 15.86 -3.60 -1.35
C ASP A 261 16.18 -2.98 0.01
N TYR A 262 17.33 -2.32 0.14
CA TYR A 262 17.70 -1.55 1.33
C TYR A 262 16.68 -0.46 1.63
N TYR A 263 16.35 0.42 0.68
CA TYR A 263 15.37 1.48 0.90
C TYR A 263 13.98 0.94 1.23
N THR A 264 13.59 -0.19 0.65
CA THR A 264 12.31 -0.84 0.96
C THR A 264 12.32 -1.46 2.36
N ALA A 265 13.48 -1.93 2.82
CA ALA A 265 13.70 -2.47 4.17
C ALA A 265 13.83 -1.38 5.24
N VAL A 266 14.30 -0.17 4.89
CA VAL A 266 14.25 1.04 5.73
C VAL A 266 12.79 1.50 5.82
N LYS A 267 12.01 0.74 6.58
CA LYS A 267 10.63 1.05 6.88
C LYS A 267 10.47 1.07 8.39
N ILE A 268 10.00 2.18 8.91
CA ILE A 268 9.63 2.29 10.32
C ILE A 268 8.21 1.79 10.43
N GLU A 269 8.07 0.62 11.04
CA GLU A 269 6.78 0.10 11.44
C GLU A 269 6.46 0.69 12.82
N ILE A 270 5.45 1.56 12.87
CA ILE A 270 4.92 2.04 14.15
C ILE A 270 3.84 1.05 14.56
N ILE A 271 4.08 0.35 15.67
CA ILE A 271 3.07 -0.47 16.31
C ILE A 271 2.25 0.45 17.20
N THR A 272 1.06 0.83 16.74
CA THR A 272 0.11 1.53 17.59
C THR A 272 -0.74 0.51 18.33
N LYS A 273 -0.88 0.67 19.65
CA LYS A 273 -1.78 -0.16 20.44
C LYS A 273 -3.19 0.39 20.31
N THR A 274 -4.01 -0.23 19.47
CA THR A 274 -5.41 0.15 19.33
C THR A 274 -6.28 -0.78 20.19
N LYS A 275 -7.19 -0.18 20.95
CA LYS A 275 -8.19 -0.94 21.71
C LYS A 275 -9.24 -1.46 20.76
N VAL A 276 -9.17 -2.75 20.46
CA VAL A 276 -10.15 -3.41 19.60
C VAL A 276 -11.21 -4.03 20.48
N LYS A 277 -12.47 -3.82 20.10
CA LYS A 277 -13.63 -4.43 20.74
C LYS A 277 -13.60 -5.94 20.48
N VAL A 278 -13.47 -6.74 21.54
CA VAL A 278 -13.40 -8.21 21.45
C VAL A 278 -14.77 -8.85 21.64
N GLY A 279 -15.60 -8.28 22.51
CA GLY A 279 -16.94 -8.81 22.79
C GLY A 279 -17.58 -8.15 23.99
N TRP A 280 -18.77 -8.62 24.37
CA TRP A 280 -19.57 -8.13 25.48
C TRP A 280 -19.81 -9.26 26.47
N LYS A 281 -19.37 -9.08 27.71
CA LYS A 281 -19.59 -10.05 28.79
C LYS A 281 -20.91 -9.77 29.49
N CYS A 282 -21.83 -10.72 29.47
CA CYS A 282 -23.12 -10.56 30.12
C CYS A 282 -23.01 -10.63 31.65
N ASN A 283 -23.79 -9.82 32.37
CA ASN A 283 -23.83 -9.85 33.83
C ASN A 283 -24.63 -11.05 34.37
N ALA A 284 -25.56 -11.59 33.57
CA ALA A 284 -26.46 -12.67 33.98
C ALA A 284 -25.75 -14.03 34.11
N TYR A 285 -24.90 -14.36 33.12
CA TYR A 285 -24.28 -15.69 32.99
C TYR A 285 -22.76 -15.64 32.83
N GLY A 286 -22.16 -14.45 32.70
CA GLY A 286 -20.73 -14.28 32.51
C GLY A 286 -20.20 -14.69 31.12
N CYS A 287 -21.06 -15.07 30.19
CA CYS A 287 -20.71 -15.43 28.82
C CYS A 287 -20.30 -14.21 27.98
N VAL A 288 -19.42 -14.40 27.00
CA VAL A 288 -18.97 -13.34 26.08
C VAL A 288 -19.68 -13.49 24.74
N HIS A 289 -20.32 -12.43 24.30
CA HIS A 289 -21.07 -12.33 23.04
C HIS A 289 -20.41 -11.31 22.10
N GLU A 290 -20.69 -11.36 20.79
CA GLU A 290 -20.22 -10.32 19.86
C GLU A 290 -20.96 -8.99 20.09
N LYS A 291 -22.25 -9.07 20.41
CA LYS A 291 -23.13 -7.95 20.75
C LYS A 291 -24.14 -8.33 21.84
N PRO A 292 -24.62 -7.36 22.64
CA PRO A 292 -25.61 -7.57 23.69
C PRO A 292 -26.88 -8.28 23.20
N ASN A 293 -27.28 -8.05 21.95
CA ASN A 293 -28.47 -8.67 21.36
C ASN A 293 -28.40 -10.19 21.26
N ASP A 294 -27.20 -10.77 21.29
CA ASP A 294 -27.02 -12.22 21.23
C ASP A 294 -27.10 -12.88 22.63
N CYS A 295 -27.36 -12.08 23.67
CA CYS A 295 -27.56 -12.55 25.03
C CYS A 295 -29.02 -12.96 25.25
N ALA A 296 -29.23 -14.04 26.01
CA ALA A 296 -30.57 -14.45 26.43
C ALA A 296 -31.23 -13.45 27.41
N GLU A 297 -30.42 -12.69 28.16
CA GLU A 297 -30.91 -11.70 29.15
C GLU A 297 -30.16 -10.36 29.00
N PRO A 298 -30.36 -9.62 27.90
CA PRO A 298 -29.65 -8.38 27.65
C PRO A 298 -30.03 -7.26 28.63
N PHE A 299 -31.24 -7.31 29.20
CA PHE A 299 -31.77 -6.34 30.15
C PHE A 299 -31.07 -6.37 31.53
N LYS A 300 -30.36 -7.46 31.88
CA LYS A 300 -29.50 -7.51 33.07
C LYS A 300 -28.15 -6.80 32.87
N GLY A 301 -27.91 -6.29 31.66
CA GLY A 301 -26.71 -5.55 31.30
C GLY A 301 -25.47 -6.44 31.16
N GLY A 302 -24.34 -5.76 30.93
CA GLY A 302 -23.05 -6.41 30.69
C GLY A 302 -21.99 -5.38 30.34
N THR A 303 -20.74 -5.85 30.24
CA THR A 303 -19.56 -4.99 30.06
C THR A 303 -18.86 -5.31 28.75
N TRP A 304 -18.54 -4.27 27.96
CA TRP A 304 -17.71 -4.43 26.78
C TRP A 304 -16.27 -4.76 27.18
N ILE A 305 -15.73 -5.80 26.54
CA ILE A 305 -14.34 -6.23 26.64
C ILE A 305 -13.57 -5.65 25.45
N PHE A 306 -12.48 -4.96 25.77
CA PHE A 306 -11.52 -4.46 24.81
C PHE A 306 -10.18 -5.13 25.07
N GLU A 307 -9.46 -5.43 24.00
CA GLU A 307 -8.09 -5.92 24.04
C GLU A 307 -7.22 -4.93 23.29
N ASP A 308 -6.04 -4.66 23.85
CA ASP A 308 -5.03 -3.87 23.16
C ASP A 308 -4.45 -4.77 22.06
N ARG A 309 -4.74 -4.45 20.80
CA ARG A 309 -4.09 -5.09 19.66
C ARG A 309 -3.00 -4.18 19.13
N ASP A 310 -1.85 -4.79 18.90
CA ASP A 310 -0.76 -4.19 18.17
C ASP A 310 -1.19 -4.08 16.70
N THR A 311 -1.52 -2.88 16.26
CA THR A 311 -1.76 -2.58 14.85
C THR A 311 -0.51 -1.94 14.27
N SER A 312 0.13 -2.63 13.33
CA SER A 312 1.18 -2.06 12.50
C SER A 312 0.55 -1.00 11.58
N VAL A 313 0.78 0.27 11.88
CA VAL A 313 0.39 1.37 10.98
C VAL A 313 1.58 1.70 10.10
N TRP A 314 1.35 1.62 8.79
CA TRP A 314 2.33 2.06 7.82
C TRP A 314 2.27 3.59 7.76
N VAL A 315 3.31 4.26 8.24
CA VAL A 315 3.50 5.67 7.91
C VAL A 315 3.80 5.72 6.41
N ARG A 316 2.79 6.01 5.59
CA ARG A 316 3.05 6.52 4.24
C ARG A 316 3.79 7.83 4.46
N GLN A 317 5.03 7.89 4.00
CA GLN A 317 5.68 9.18 3.75
C GLN A 317 4.86 9.87 2.64
N GLU A 318 3.81 10.57 3.03
CA GLU A 318 3.33 11.71 2.26
C GLU A 318 4.28 12.86 2.65
N ILE A 319 5.37 12.98 1.90
CA ILE A 319 6.17 14.20 1.81
C ILE A 319 5.59 15.01 0.66
#